data_AF-A0A559LYS5-F1
#
_entry.id   AF-A0A559LYS5-F1
#
_cell.length_a   1.000
_cell.length_b   1.000
_cell.length_c   1.000
_cell.angle_alpha   90.00
_cell.angle_beta   90.00
_cell.angle_gamma   90.00
#
_symmetry.space_group_name_H-M   'P 1'
#
loop_
_entity.id
_entity.type
_entity.pdbx_description
1 polymer ?
#
loop_
_entity_poly.entity_id
_entity_poly.type
_entity_poly.pdbx_seq_one_letter_code
_entity_poly.pdbx_strand_id
1 'polypeptide(L)'
;AQLGEQAETATGGFNDAVAAAGQTTAAGTALQNGKIKNKVLKLQTDVMRIQIEVAQGNAAAGSQLAAQQAKLATNVALDKAAAGQTATAINFAGSD
;
A
#
# COMPACT_ATOMS: atom_id res chain seq x y z
N ALA A 1 -1.77 -5.69 -7.65
CA ALA A 1 -0.55 -5.22 -6.97
C ALA A 1 0.13 -4.07 -7.71
N GLN A 2 0.35 -4.21 -9.01
CA GLN A 2 1.05 -3.21 -9.84
C GLN A 2 0.37 -1.84 -9.85
N LEU A 3 -0.95 -1.77 -10.09
CA LEU A 3 -1.69 -0.50 -9.96
C LEU A 3 -1.56 0.14 -8.56
N GLY A 4 -1.56 -0.67 -7.49
CA GLY A 4 -1.37 -0.19 -6.12
C GLY A 4 0.03 0.36 -5.84
N GLU A 5 1.06 -0.21 -6.48
CA GLU A 5 2.44 0.31 -6.43
C GLU A 5 2.54 1.64 -7.19
N GLN A 6 1.93 1.73 -8.36
CA GLN A 6 1.88 2.97 -9.14
C GLN A 6 1.16 4.08 -8.38
N ALA A 7 0.02 3.77 -7.74
CA ALA A 7 -0.68 4.74 -6.91
C ALA A 7 0.18 5.24 -5.74
N GLU A 8 1.17 4.48 -5.28
CA GLU A 8 2.13 4.93 -4.26
C GLU A 8 3.26 5.78 -4.86
N THR A 9 3.83 5.37 -5.99
CA THR A 9 5.16 5.82 -6.44
C THR A 9 5.19 6.59 -7.76
N ALA A 10 4.21 6.42 -8.63
CA ALA A 10 4.16 7.10 -9.92
C ALA A 10 3.81 8.57 -9.76
N THR A 11 4.09 9.36 -10.81
CA THR A 11 3.75 10.79 -10.82
C THR A 11 2.26 11.00 -10.55
N GLY A 12 1.95 11.91 -9.63
CA GLY A 12 0.58 12.15 -9.17
C GLY A 12 0.05 11.11 -8.18
N GLY A 13 0.88 10.15 -7.76
CA GLY A 13 0.60 9.19 -6.71
C GLY A 13 0.69 9.79 -5.31
N PHE A 14 0.56 8.92 -4.29
CA PHE A 14 0.57 9.33 -2.89
C PHE A 14 1.89 10.01 -2.48
N ASN A 15 3.04 9.55 -2.96
CA ASN A 15 4.33 10.18 -2.63
C ASN A 15 4.36 11.66 -3.04
N ASP A 16 3.92 11.97 -4.27
CA ASP A 16 3.87 13.34 -4.78
C ASP A 16 2.84 14.17 -4.01
N ALA A 17 1.65 13.62 -3.77
CA ALA A 17 0.59 14.32 -3.04
C ALA A 17 1.03 14.67 -1.60
N VAL A 18 1.69 13.73 -0.91
CA VAL A 18 2.22 13.95 0.45
C VAL A 18 3.36 14.95 0.44
N ALA A 19 4.26 14.89 -0.54
CA ALA A 19 5.35 15.86 -0.68
C ALA A 19 4.80 17.28 -0.91
N ALA A 20 3.79 17.42 -1.77
CA ALA A 20 3.14 18.70 -2.06
C ALA A 20 2.37 19.28 -0.86
N ALA A 21 1.69 18.43 -0.08
CA ALA A 21 0.93 18.85 1.10
C ALA A 21 1.81 19.10 2.35
N GLY A 22 3.03 18.56 2.36
CA GLY A 22 3.93 18.57 3.52
C GLY A 22 3.55 17.53 4.58
N GLN A 23 4.50 16.69 4.97
CA GLN A 23 4.25 15.49 5.79
C GLN A 23 3.67 15.76 7.18
N THR A 24 3.93 16.93 7.76
CA THR A 24 3.51 17.29 9.12
C THR A 24 2.22 18.11 9.16
N THR A 25 1.64 18.44 8.01
CA THR A 25 0.36 19.15 7.95
C THR A 25 -0.80 18.17 8.18
N ALA A 26 -1.97 18.70 8.55
CA ALA A 26 -3.18 17.88 8.66
C ALA A 26 -3.55 17.21 7.33
N ALA A 27 -3.36 17.92 6.21
CA ALA A 27 -3.58 17.37 4.87
C ALA A 27 -2.56 16.27 4.53
N GLY A 28 -1.28 16.48 4.84
CA GLY A 28 -0.25 15.47 4.66
C GLY A 28 -0.50 14.23 5.50
N THR A 29 -0.93 14.40 6.75
CA THR A 29 -1.32 13.28 7.63
C THR A 29 -2.50 12.50 7.04
N ALA A 30 -3.53 13.19 6.54
CA ALA A 30 -4.68 12.53 5.92
C ALA A 30 -4.30 11.77 4.62
N LEU A 31 -3.39 12.32 3.81
CA LEU A 31 -2.84 11.63 2.64
C LEU A 31 -1.99 10.42 3.02
N GLN A 32 -1.19 10.51 4.09
CA GLN A 32 -0.42 9.38 4.62
C GLN A 32 -1.34 8.25 5.11
N ASN A 33 -2.46 8.59 5.76
CA ASN A 33 -3.48 7.60 6.14
C ASN A 33 -4.11 6.94 4.90
N GLY A 34 -4.41 7.71 3.85
CA GLY A 34 -4.86 7.16 2.56
C GLY A 34 -3.82 6.23 1.93
N LYS A 35 -2.55 6.62 1.95
CA LYS A 35 -1.42 5.80 1.48
C LYS A 35 -1.30 4.50 2.27
N ILE A 36 -1.43 4.54 3.60
CA ILE A 36 -1.42 3.34 4.46
C ILE A 36 -2.53 2.37 4.05
N LYS A 37 -3.76 2.86 3.80
CA LYS A 37 -4.87 2.04 3.32
C LYS A 37 -4.57 1.42 1.94
N ASN A 38 -4.00 2.18 1.01
CA ASN A 38 -3.54 1.64 -0.27
C ASN A 38 -2.49 0.54 -0.08
N LYS A 39 -1.53 0.72 0.83
CA LYS A 39 -0.50 -0.29 1.13
C LYS A 39 -1.08 -1.56 1.72
N VAL A 40 -2.07 -1.45 2.62
CA VAL A 40 -2.78 -2.61 3.17
C VAL A 40 -3.45 -3.42 2.04
N LEU A 41 -4.16 -2.76 1.12
CA LEU A 41 -4.78 -3.45 -0.03
C LEU A 41 -3.74 -4.06 -0.96
N LYS A 42 -2.71 -3.29 -1.35
CA LYS A 42 -1.61 -3.74 -2.21
C LYS A 42 -0.94 -5.00 -1.66
N LEU A 43 -0.54 -4.97 -0.39
CA LEU A 43 0.17 -6.08 0.25
C LEU A 43 -0.72 -7.32 0.45
N GLN A 44 -2.03 -7.15 0.68
CA GLN A 44 -2.98 -8.27 0.65
C GLN A 44 -3.00 -8.94 -0.73
N THR A 45 -3.06 -8.15 -1.81
CA THR A 45 -3.04 -8.72 -3.17
C THR A 45 -1.71 -9.40 -3.50
N ASP A 46 -0.58 -8.88 -3.00
CA ASP A 46 0.73 -9.52 -3.19
C ASP A 46 0.85 -10.85 -2.44
N VAL A 47 0.40 -10.90 -1.18
CA VAL A 47 0.37 -12.15 -0.42
C VAL A 47 -0.48 -13.20 -1.13
N MET A 48 -1.67 -12.82 -1.60
CA MET A 48 -2.57 -13.72 -2.33
C MET A 48 -1.94 -14.20 -3.65
N ARG A 49 -1.31 -13.29 -4.42
CA ARG A 49 -0.59 -13.65 -5.65
C ARG A 49 0.51 -14.67 -5.37
N ILE A 50 1.36 -14.45 -4.37
CA ILE A 50 2.45 -15.37 -4.02
C ILE A 50 1.89 -16.74 -3.62
N GLN A 51 0.81 -16.78 -2.83
CA GLN A 51 0.16 -18.04 -2.46
C GLN A 51 -0.39 -18.79 -3.68
N ILE A 52 -0.97 -18.08 -4.65
CA ILE A 52 -1.44 -18.66 -5.91
C ILE A 52 -0.25 -19.20 -6.73
N GLU A 53 0.82 -18.43 -6.89
CA GLU A 53 2.03 -18.86 -7.63
C GLU A 53 2.63 -20.14 -7.02
N VAL A 54 2.73 -20.21 -5.69
CA VAL A 54 3.18 -21.42 -4.98
C VAL A 54 2.23 -22.59 -5.23
N ALA A 55 0.91 -22.38 -5.16
CA ALA A 55 -0.08 -23.42 -5.43
C ALA A 55 -0.04 -23.91 -6.89
N GLN A 56 0.38 -23.05 -7.82
CA GLN A 56 0.61 -23.39 -9.24
C GLN A 56 1.96 -24.08 -9.49
N GLY A 57 2.75 -24.35 -8.44
CA GLY A 57 4.03 -25.07 -8.52
C GLY A 57 5.26 -24.17 -8.59
N ASN A 58 5.12 -22.84 -8.55
CA ASN A 58 6.25 -21.92 -8.47
C ASN A 58 6.73 -21.78 -7.01
N ALA A 59 7.41 -22.80 -6.49
CA ALA A 59 7.90 -22.81 -5.11
C ALA A 59 8.86 -21.65 -4.78
N ALA A 60 9.59 -21.12 -5.77
CA ALA A 60 10.52 -20.00 -5.59
C ALA A 60 9.81 -18.72 -5.11
N ALA A 61 8.56 -18.50 -5.51
CA ALA A 61 7.74 -17.37 -5.05
C ALA A 61 7.55 -17.37 -3.52
N GLY A 62 7.51 -18.55 -2.91
CA GLY A 62 7.33 -18.72 -1.46
C GLY A 62 8.41 -18.03 -0.63
N SER A 63 9.62 -17.82 -1.18
CA SER A 63 10.71 -17.10 -0.51
C SER A 63 10.35 -15.65 -0.13
N GLN A 64 9.40 -15.02 -0.84
CA GLN A 64 8.97 -13.65 -0.59
C GLN A 64 7.81 -13.54 0.40
N LEU A 65 7.13 -14.65 0.71
CA LEU A 65 5.86 -14.65 1.43
C LEU A 65 5.98 -14.05 2.83
N ALA A 66 6.98 -14.48 3.61
CA ALA A 66 7.18 -14.00 4.98
C ALA A 66 7.44 -12.48 5.02
N ALA A 67 8.23 -11.96 4.08
CA ALA A 67 8.52 -10.53 4.00
C ALA A 67 7.27 -9.70 3.66
N GLN A 68 6.43 -10.18 2.73
CA GLN A 68 5.19 -9.47 2.38
C GLN A 68 4.15 -9.55 3.50
N GLN A 69 4.05 -10.68 4.21
CA GLN A 69 3.19 -10.79 5.40
C GLN A 69 3.64 -9.85 6.52
N ALA A 70 4.95 -9.72 6.77
CA ALA A 70 5.47 -8.78 7.76
C ALA A 70 5.14 -7.32 7.39
N LYS A 71 5.32 -6.94 6.12
CA LYS A 71 4.92 -5.61 5.63
C LYS A 71 3.42 -5.38 5.80
N LEU A 72 2.59 -6.38 5.46
CA LEU A 72 1.14 -6.30 5.62
C LEU A 72 0.77 -6.08 7.09
N ALA A 73 1.32 -6.88 7.99
CA ALA A 73 1.08 -6.77 9.43
C ALA A 73 1.44 -5.37 9.97
N THR A 74 2.60 -4.83 9.58
CA THR A 74 3.01 -3.48 9.94
C THR A 74 2.02 -2.42 9.45
N ASN A 75 1.59 -2.47 8.19
CA ASN A 75 0.66 -1.46 7.65
C ASN A 75 -0.75 -1.60 8.23
N VAL A 76 -1.19 -2.82 8.57
CA VAL A 76 -2.44 -3.04 9.31
C VAL A 76 -2.34 -2.45 10.72
N ALA A 77 -1.20 -2.60 11.41
CA ALA A 77 -1.02 -1.99 12.73
C ALA A 77 -1.04 -0.45 12.65
N LEU A 78 -0.42 0.13 11.62
CA LEU A 78 -0.47 1.57 11.38
C LEU A 78 -1.89 2.05 11.06
N ASP A 79 -2.65 1.33 10.21
CA ASP A 79 -4.05 1.67 9.91
C ASP A 79 -4.94 1.62 11.16
N LYS A 80 -4.73 0.62 12.02
CA LYS A 80 -5.41 0.53 13.33
C LYS A 80 -5.04 1.69 14.25
N ALA A 81 -3.77 2.08 14.31
CA ALA A 81 -3.33 3.23 15.09
C ALA A 81 -3.90 4.55 14.55
N ALA A 82 -4.18 4.62 13.24
CA ALA A 82 -4.83 5.75 12.58
C ALA A 82 -6.37 5.71 12.65
N ALA A 83 -6.97 4.78 13.40
CA ALA A 83 -8.43 4.66 13.48
C ALA A 83 -9.08 5.98 13.95
N GLY A 84 -10.12 6.39 13.23
CA GLY A 84 -10.84 7.64 13.48
C GLY A 84 -10.18 8.90 12.91
N GLN A 85 -8.94 8.82 12.41
CA GLN A 85 -8.30 9.94 11.72
C GLN A 85 -8.79 10.05 10.27
N THR A 86 -8.78 11.26 9.72
CA THR A 86 -9.12 11.50 8.31
C THR A 86 -8.15 10.75 7.40
N ALA A 87 -8.69 10.15 6.33
CA ALA A 87 -7.91 9.54 5.26
C ALA A 87 -8.37 10.10 3.91
N THR A 88 -7.43 10.65 3.15
CA THR A 88 -7.71 11.27 1.85
C THR A 88 -7.30 10.32 0.73
N ALA A 89 -8.23 10.00 -0.17
CA ALA A 89 -7.94 9.29 -1.40
C ALA A 89 -7.33 10.23 -2.45
N ILE A 90 -6.61 9.65 -3.43
CA ILE A 90 -6.14 10.36 -4.61
C ILE A 90 -6.93 9.90 -5.84
N ASN A 91 -7.17 10.81 -6.78
CA ASN A 91 -7.67 10.44 -8.10
C ASN A 91 -6.49 10.02 -8.97
N PHE A 92 -6.18 8.72 -8.97
CA PHE A 92 -5.04 8.16 -9.70
C PHE A 92 -5.52 7.30 -10.87
N ALA A 93 -5.22 7.74 -12.09
CA ALA A 93 -5.43 6.96 -13.30
C ALA A 93 -4.13 6.22 -13.64
N GLY A 94 -3.95 5.05 -13.03
CA GLY A 94 -2.86 4.14 -13.40
C GLY A 94 -3.24 3.22 -14.55
N SER A 95 -2.24 2.50 -15.05
CA SER A 95 -2.40 1.47 -16.08
C SER A 95 -1.92 0.13 -15.50
N ASP A 96 -2.72 -0.92 -15.58
CA ASP A 96 -2.31 -2.27 -15.14
C ASP A 96 -1.48 -2.97 -16.23
#